data_AF-A0A0C1JTC1-F1
#
_entry.id   AF-A0A0C1JTC1-F1
#
_cell.length_a   1.000
_cell.length_b   1.000
_cell.length_c   1.000
_cell.angle_alpha   90.00
_cell.angle_beta   90.00
_cell.angle_gamma   90.00
#
_symmetry.space_group_name_H-M   'P 1'
#
loop_
_entity.id
_entity.type
_entity.pdbx_description
1 polymer ?
#
loop_
_entity_poly.entity_id
_entity_poly.type
_entity_poly.pdbx_seq_one_letter_code
_entity_poly.pdbx_strand_id
1 'polypeptide(L)'
;MNEAKPTLFVFCGKPASGKSTHARKLSQSERTVLIAEDEWLAALFGKEMSSIADFVRCSKKLRDIMGPHIVSVLKAGTSVVLDFHANTVEARAWMSDILQKSGANGQLHYFDLPDDVCKARLRDRNQSGLHPFQLSEDQFDQLSRHFVAPSDEEGFLLVVHRVE
;
A
#
# COMPACT_ATOMS: atom_id res chain seq x y z
N MET A 1 -18.52 3.44 -26.65
CA MET A 1 -17.85 4.32 -25.66
C MET A 1 -16.47 3.73 -25.42
N ASN A 2 -15.41 4.52 -25.57
CA ASN A 2 -14.07 4.08 -25.20
C ASN A 2 -14.01 4.16 -23.67
N GLU A 3 -14.26 3.05 -22.98
CA GLU A 3 -14.19 3.04 -21.52
C GLU A 3 -12.76 3.38 -21.09
N ALA A 4 -12.64 4.30 -20.15
CA ALA A 4 -11.34 4.70 -19.62
C ALA A 4 -10.65 3.48 -19.02
N LYS A 5 -9.41 3.27 -19.42
CA LYS A 5 -8.59 2.15 -18.96
C LYS A 5 -8.42 2.23 -17.43
N PRO A 6 -8.73 1.16 -16.67
CA PRO A 6 -8.66 1.19 -15.21
C PRO A 6 -7.22 1.36 -14.73
N THR A 7 -7.06 1.85 -13.51
CA THR A 7 -5.76 2.13 -12.91
C THR A 7 -5.54 1.28 -11.67
N LEU A 8 -4.36 0.69 -11.55
CA LEU A 8 -3.83 0.13 -10.31
C LEU A 8 -3.04 1.23 -9.60
N PHE A 9 -3.53 1.66 -8.44
CA PHE A 9 -2.87 2.63 -7.58
C PHE A 9 -2.14 1.91 -6.45
N VAL A 10 -0.84 2.17 -6.29
CA VAL A 10 0.02 1.58 -5.28
C VAL A 10 0.73 2.67 -4.47
N PHE A 11 1.10 2.38 -3.23
CA PHE A 11 1.57 3.40 -2.28
C PHE A 11 2.91 3.00 -1.65
N CYS A 12 3.93 3.82 -1.86
CA CYS A 12 5.27 3.63 -1.29
C CYS A 12 5.57 4.75 -0.31
N GLY A 13 6.05 4.43 0.88
CA GLY A 13 6.43 5.44 1.87
C GLY A 13 6.53 4.88 3.29
N LYS A 14 7.26 5.61 4.13
CA LYS A 14 7.50 5.25 5.53
C LYS A 14 6.19 5.18 6.35
N PRO A 15 6.15 4.51 7.51
CA PRO A 15 4.97 4.53 8.38
C PRO A 15 4.53 5.97 8.71
N ALA A 16 3.24 6.20 8.94
CA ALA A 16 2.68 7.54 9.21
C ALA A 16 2.90 8.62 8.11
N SER A 17 3.36 8.25 6.91
CA SER A 17 3.55 9.20 5.79
C SER A 17 2.25 9.71 5.16
N GLY A 18 1.09 9.09 5.46
CA GLY A 18 -0.23 9.51 4.96
C GLY A 18 -0.84 8.61 3.88
N LYS A 19 -0.18 7.51 3.51
CA LYS A 19 -0.62 6.56 2.46
C LYS A 19 -2.09 6.16 2.58
N SER A 20 -2.51 5.53 3.67
CA SER A 20 -3.89 5.03 3.83
C SER A 20 -4.95 6.14 3.80
N THR A 21 -4.60 7.35 4.23
CA THR A 21 -5.48 8.52 4.09
C THR A 21 -5.65 8.91 2.62
N HIS A 22 -4.56 8.90 1.85
CA HIS A 22 -4.62 9.16 0.41
C HIS A 22 -5.33 8.03 -0.34
N ALA A 23 -5.08 6.77 0.02
CA ALA A 23 -5.74 5.60 -0.55
C ALA A 23 -7.27 5.68 -0.40
N ARG A 24 -7.76 6.02 0.81
CA ARG A 24 -9.19 6.22 1.05
C ARG A 24 -9.80 7.37 0.26
N LYS A 25 -9.06 8.45 0.01
CA LYS A 25 -9.53 9.55 -0.85
C LYS A 25 -9.65 9.07 -2.30
N LEU A 26 -8.62 8.37 -2.78
CA LEU A 26 -8.56 7.91 -4.16
C LEU A 26 -9.63 6.86 -4.49
N SER A 27 -9.99 6.02 -3.50
CA SER A 27 -11.04 5.02 -3.65
C SER A 27 -12.46 5.59 -3.76
N GLN A 28 -12.65 6.90 -3.53
CA GLN A 28 -13.93 7.58 -3.76
C GLN A 28 -14.18 7.89 -5.24
N SER A 29 -13.19 7.65 -6.11
CA SER A 29 -13.33 7.81 -7.56
C SER A 29 -14.32 6.79 -8.14
N GLU A 30 -14.97 7.13 -9.26
CA GLU A 30 -15.88 6.20 -9.92
C GLU A 30 -15.20 4.88 -10.28
N ARG A 31 -15.95 3.77 -10.16
CA ARG A 31 -15.49 2.41 -10.51
C ARG A 31 -14.14 2.06 -9.89
N THR A 32 -13.95 2.41 -8.63
CA THR A 32 -12.70 2.17 -7.91
C THR A 32 -12.98 1.40 -6.61
N VAL A 33 -12.19 0.36 -6.34
CA VAL A 33 -12.27 -0.41 -5.10
C VAL A 33 -11.00 -0.27 -4.29
N LEU A 34 -11.14 -0.13 -2.97
CA LEU A 34 -10.04 -0.17 -2.01
C LEU A 34 -9.82 -1.60 -1.53
N ILE A 35 -8.58 -2.07 -1.59
CA ILE A 35 -8.15 -3.32 -0.96
C ILE A 35 -7.03 -2.97 0.01
N ALA A 36 -7.35 -2.97 1.31
CA ALA A 36 -6.42 -2.63 2.38
C ALA A 36 -5.84 -3.89 3.03
N GLU A 37 -4.51 -4.06 2.98
CA GLU A 37 -3.81 -5.24 3.49
C GLU A 37 -4.16 -5.51 4.96
N ASP A 38 -4.10 -4.48 5.79
CA ASP A 38 -4.33 -4.58 7.24
C ASP A 38 -5.74 -5.07 7.57
N GLU A 39 -6.76 -4.66 6.80
CA GLU A 39 -8.16 -5.09 7.02
C GLU A 39 -8.33 -6.58 6.73
N TRP A 40 -7.76 -7.05 5.61
CA TRP A 40 -7.79 -8.47 5.23
C TRP A 40 -6.97 -9.33 6.18
N LEU A 41 -5.77 -8.89 6.55
CA LEU A 41 -4.92 -9.62 7.49
C LEU A 41 -5.55 -9.71 8.87
N ALA A 42 -6.13 -8.62 9.39
CA ALA A 42 -6.81 -8.63 10.68
C ALA A 42 -8.00 -9.59 10.68
N ALA A 43 -8.83 -9.56 9.63
CA ALA A 43 -10.02 -10.40 9.52
C ALA A 43 -9.69 -11.90 9.36
N LEU A 44 -8.69 -12.24 8.53
CA LEU A 44 -8.38 -13.63 8.21
C LEU A 44 -7.39 -14.27 9.19
N PHE A 45 -6.41 -13.50 9.67
CA PHE A 45 -5.25 -14.03 10.41
C PHE A 45 -5.00 -13.34 11.75
N GLY A 46 -5.91 -12.48 12.23
CA GLY A 46 -5.67 -11.69 13.45
C GLY A 46 -5.23 -12.50 14.68
N LYS A 47 -5.71 -13.74 14.83
CA LYS A 47 -5.31 -14.65 15.92
C LYS A 47 -3.98 -15.40 15.67
N GLU A 48 -3.52 -15.44 14.43
CA GLU A 48 -2.29 -16.12 13.99
C GLU A 48 -1.08 -15.18 13.92
N MET A 49 -1.27 -13.86 14.01
CA MET A 49 -0.22 -12.86 13.83
C MET A 49 0.33 -12.35 15.17
N SER A 50 1.19 -13.16 15.80
CA SER A 50 1.83 -12.81 17.09
C SER A 50 3.25 -12.26 16.96
N SER A 51 3.86 -12.41 15.79
CA SER A 51 5.25 -12.05 15.50
C SER A 51 5.42 -11.49 14.09
N ILE A 52 6.59 -10.90 13.81
CA ILE A 52 6.96 -10.44 12.46
C ILE A 52 7.00 -11.62 11.48
N ALA A 53 7.46 -12.79 11.91
CA ALA A 53 7.50 -13.99 11.07
C ALA A 53 6.08 -14.45 10.69
N ASP A 54 5.13 -14.38 11.63
CA ASP A 54 3.73 -14.68 11.34
C ASP A 54 3.14 -13.68 10.34
N PHE A 55 3.42 -12.38 10.52
CA PHE A 55 2.99 -11.35 9.59
C PHE A 55 3.51 -11.62 8.17
N VAL A 56 4.81 -11.91 8.00
CA VAL A 56 5.40 -12.22 6.69
C VAL A 56 4.72 -13.44 6.06
N ARG A 57 4.51 -14.52 6.84
CA ARG A 57 3.82 -15.73 6.37
C ARG A 57 2.39 -15.42 5.92
N CYS A 58 1.62 -14.67 6.72
CA CYS A 58 0.22 -14.33 6.44
C CYS A 58 0.07 -13.35 5.28
N SER A 59 0.90 -12.30 5.21
CA SER A 59 0.97 -11.35 4.09
C SER A 59 1.30 -12.08 2.79
N LYS A 60 2.27 -13.00 2.81
CA LYS A 60 2.57 -13.82 1.63
C LYS A 60 1.35 -14.64 1.16
N LYS A 61 0.69 -15.36 2.05
CA LYS A 61 -0.53 -16.13 1.71
C LYS A 61 -1.62 -15.23 1.11
N LEU A 62 -1.84 -14.06 1.70
CA LEU A 62 -2.81 -13.09 1.20
C LEU A 62 -2.45 -12.59 -0.20
N ARG A 63 -1.18 -12.25 -0.45
CA ARG A 63 -0.70 -11.81 -1.77
C ARG A 63 -0.86 -12.87 -2.85
N ASP A 64 -0.52 -14.12 -2.51
CA ASP A 64 -0.59 -15.25 -3.44
C ASP A 64 -2.03 -15.47 -3.95
N ILE A 65 -3.05 -15.29 -3.08
CA ILE A 65 -4.45 -15.39 -3.49
C ILE A 65 -4.99 -14.10 -4.11
N MET A 66 -4.58 -12.92 -3.63
CA MET A 66 -5.13 -11.65 -4.13
C MET A 66 -4.67 -11.29 -5.54
N GLY A 67 -3.44 -11.60 -5.92
CA GLY A 67 -2.88 -11.19 -7.23
C GLY A 67 -3.80 -11.51 -8.42
N PRO A 68 -4.23 -12.79 -8.61
CA PRO A 68 -5.15 -13.17 -9.68
C PRO A 68 -6.52 -12.46 -9.63
N HIS A 69 -7.05 -12.21 -8.42
CA HIS A 69 -8.32 -11.50 -8.25
C HIS A 69 -8.20 -10.03 -8.64
N ILE A 70 -7.12 -9.35 -8.23
CA ILE A 70 -6.85 -7.96 -8.60
C ILE A 70 -6.74 -7.82 -10.12
N VAL A 71 -6.02 -8.74 -10.79
CA VAL A 71 -5.95 -8.79 -12.26
C VAL A 71 -7.34 -8.91 -12.88
N SER A 72 -8.21 -9.76 -12.32
CA SER A 72 -9.56 -9.97 -12.83
C SER A 72 -10.45 -8.73 -12.66
N VAL A 73 -10.36 -8.04 -11.53
CA VAL A 73 -11.08 -6.78 -11.25
C VAL A 73 -10.65 -5.68 -12.22
N LEU A 74 -9.34 -5.54 -12.45
CA LEU A 74 -8.79 -4.58 -13.42
C LEU A 74 -9.25 -4.93 -14.84
N LYS A 75 -9.23 -6.20 -15.25
CA LYS A 75 -9.74 -6.62 -16.57
C LYS A 75 -11.24 -6.38 -16.75
N ALA A 76 -11.99 -6.34 -15.65
CA ALA A 76 -13.42 -6.00 -15.66
C ALA A 76 -13.69 -4.48 -15.70
N GLY A 77 -12.66 -3.64 -15.88
CA GLY A 77 -12.84 -2.19 -16.02
C GLY A 77 -12.94 -1.42 -14.70
N THR A 78 -12.61 -2.06 -13.57
CA THR A 78 -12.64 -1.44 -12.24
C THR A 78 -11.23 -1.11 -11.77
N SER A 79 -10.97 0.14 -11.41
CA SER A 79 -9.69 0.57 -10.83
C SER A 79 -9.51 0.01 -9.43
N VAL A 80 -8.26 -0.24 -9.04
CA VAL A 80 -7.94 -0.80 -7.72
C VAL A 80 -6.97 0.12 -7.00
N VAL A 81 -7.37 0.55 -5.81
CA VAL A 81 -6.48 1.15 -4.82
C VAL A 81 -5.96 0.03 -3.96
N LEU A 82 -4.68 -0.33 -4.14
CA LEU A 82 -4.03 -1.41 -3.42
C LEU A 82 -3.22 -0.84 -2.26
N ASP A 83 -3.86 -0.70 -1.09
CA ASP A 83 -3.22 -0.22 0.15
C ASP A 83 -2.48 -1.38 0.84
N PHE A 84 -1.47 -1.88 0.12
CA PHE A 84 -0.46 -2.83 0.57
C PHE A 84 0.88 -2.11 0.69
N HIS A 85 1.77 -2.62 1.54
CA HIS A 85 3.09 -2.03 1.69
C HIS A 85 3.96 -2.24 0.44
N ALA A 86 4.20 -1.16 -0.32
CA ALA A 86 5.08 -1.15 -1.50
C ALA A 86 6.54 -0.75 -1.15
N ASN A 87 6.95 -0.98 0.10
CA ASN A 87 8.19 -0.42 0.65
C ASN A 87 9.46 -1.21 0.28
N THR A 88 9.31 -2.42 -0.25
CA THR A 88 10.43 -3.27 -0.72
C THR A 88 10.37 -3.46 -2.23
N VAL A 89 11.52 -3.71 -2.85
CA VAL A 89 11.60 -4.02 -4.28
C VAL A 89 10.78 -5.27 -4.63
N GLU A 90 10.82 -6.31 -3.80
CA GLU A 90 10.04 -7.53 -3.99
C GLU A 90 8.53 -7.27 -3.96
N ALA A 91 8.06 -6.43 -3.04
CA ALA A 91 6.66 -6.03 -2.99
C ALA A 91 6.21 -5.32 -4.26
N ARG A 92 7.04 -4.42 -4.79
CA ARG A 92 6.73 -3.68 -6.00
C ARG A 92 6.85 -4.55 -7.25
N ALA A 93 7.76 -5.51 -7.29
CA ALA A 93 7.82 -6.52 -8.34
C ALA A 93 6.52 -7.32 -8.45
N TRP A 94 5.96 -7.75 -7.32
CA TRP A 94 4.64 -8.41 -7.29
C TRP A 94 3.51 -7.50 -7.81
N MET A 95 3.51 -6.22 -7.43
CA MET A 95 2.53 -5.24 -7.94
C MET A 95 2.71 -4.97 -9.44
N SER A 96 3.95 -4.93 -9.92
CA SER A 96 4.28 -4.74 -11.34
C SER A 96 3.83 -5.95 -12.17
N ASP A 97 3.96 -7.17 -11.66
CA ASP A 97 3.42 -8.38 -12.30
C ASP A 97 1.88 -8.32 -12.46
N ILE A 98 1.15 -7.82 -11.45
CA ILE A 98 -0.30 -7.56 -11.56
C ILE A 98 -0.59 -6.54 -12.66
N LEU A 99 0.16 -5.44 -12.69
CA LEU A 99 0.01 -4.39 -13.71
C LEU A 99 0.23 -4.95 -15.12
N GLN A 100 1.30 -5.71 -15.33
CA GLN A 100 1.60 -6.36 -16.61
C GLN A 100 0.50 -7.34 -17.04
N LYS A 101 0.05 -8.22 -16.13
CA LYS A 101 -0.98 -9.24 -16.43
C LYS A 101 -2.37 -8.67 -16.67
N SER A 102 -2.71 -7.57 -16.02
CA SER A 102 -3.98 -6.86 -16.21
C SER A 102 -3.96 -5.99 -17.46
N GLY A 103 -2.78 -5.52 -17.85
CA GLY A 103 -2.61 -4.53 -18.89
C GLY A 103 -3.21 -3.18 -18.52
N ALA A 104 -3.50 -2.91 -17.25
CA ALA A 104 -4.09 -1.66 -16.75
C ALA A 104 -3.12 -0.46 -16.84
N ASN A 105 -3.57 0.73 -16.43
CA ASN A 105 -2.65 1.82 -16.08
C ASN A 105 -2.08 1.58 -14.68
N GLY A 106 -0.87 2.07 -14.41
CA GLY A 106 -0.23 1.93 -13.10
C GLY A 106 0.22 3.28 -12.56
N GLN A 107 -0.15 3.59 -11.33
CA GLN A 107 0.34 4.77 -10.62
C GLN A 107 0.95 4.37 -9.28
N LEU A 108 2.20 4.77 -9.06
CA LEU A 108 2.88 4.61 -7.78
C LEU A 108 2.94 5.95 -7.08
N HIS A 109 2.19 6.07 -5.99
CA HIS A 109 2.21 7.25 -5.12
C HIS A 109 3.34 7.11 -4.11
N TYR A 110 4.42 7.86 -4.32
CA TYR A 110 5.58 7.88 -3.44
C TYR A 110 5.48 9.03 -2.44
N PHE A 111 5.47 8.70 -1.15
CA PHE A 111 5.45 9.66 -0.06
C PHE A 111 6.88 9.88 0.45
N ASP A 112 7.52 10.89 -0.11
CA ASP A 112 8.89 11.32 0.16
C ASP A 112 8.91 12.32 1.32
N LEU A 113 8.64 11.82 2.53
CA LEU A 113 8.60 12.63 3.74
C LEU A 113 9.80 12.37 4.65
N PRO A 114 10.37 13.42 5.26
CA PRO A 114 11.36 13.30 6.34
C PRO A 114 10.86 12.46 7.53
N ASP A 115 11.80 11.83 8.24
CA ASP A 115 11.50 10.94 9.38
C ASP A 115 10.88 11.70 10.56
N ASP A 116 11.37 12.90 10.84
CA ASP A 116 10.85 13.78 11.89
C ASP A 116 9.37 14.13 11.66
N VAL A 117 8.98 14.41 10.41
CA VAL A 117 7.58 14.66 10.04
C VAL A 117 6.73 13.41 10.23
N CYS A 118 7.22 12.24 9.81
CA CYS A 118 6.49 10.98 9.99
C CYS A 118 6.36 10.62 11.48
N LYS A 119 7.42 10.80 12.27
CA LYS A 119 7.42 10.55 13.72
C LYS A 119 6.50 11.52 14.46
N ALA A 120 6.47 12.81 14.08
CA ALA A 120 5.53 13.78 14.65
C ALA A 120 4.07 13.34 14.42
N ARG A 121 3.72 12.99 13.17
CA ARG A 121 2.38 12.46 12.84
C ARG A 121 2.05 11.17 13.58
N LEU A 122 3.04 10.30 13.78
CA LEU A 122 2.88 9.07 14.55
C LEU A 122 2.53 9.36 16.01
N ARG A 123 3.21 10.32 16.65
CA ARG A 123 2.93 10.76 18.02
C ARG A 123 1.51 11.29 18.15
N ASP A 124 1.09 12.20 17.26
CA ASP A 124 -0.26 12.78 17.27
C ASP A 124 -1.33 11.70 17.09
N ARG A 125 -1.10 10.75 16.18
CA ARG A 125 -2.00 9.62 15.95
C ARG A 125 -2.12 8.73 17.17
N ASN A 126 -1.00 8.39 17.82
CA ASN A 126 -1.00 7.56 19.01
C ASN A 126 -1.73 8.25 20.17
N GLN A 127 -1.59 9.57 20.33
CA GLN A 127 -2.31 10.36 21.33
C GLN A 127 -3.82 10.44 21.07
N SER A 128 -4.24 10.45 19.80
CA SER A 128 -5.66 10.52 19.44
C SER A 128 -6.46 9.26 19.83
N GLY A 129 -5.81 8.10 19.99
CA GLY A 129 -6.49 6.83 20.29
C GLY A 129 -7.38 6.27 19.18
N LEU A 130 -7.47 6.93 18.02
CA LEU A 130 -8.40 6.60 16.94
C LEU A 130 -7.89 5.51 15.97
N HIS A 131 -6.66 5.01 16.15
CA HIS A 131 -6.06 4.03 15.27
C HIS A 131 -5.74 2.72 16.00
N PRO A 132 -6.10 1.55 15.43
CA PRO A 132 -5.89 0.25 16.08
C PRO A 132 -4.41 -0.15 16.16
N PHE A 133 -3.53 0.48 15.37
CA PHE A 133 -2.10 0.21 15.36
C PHE A 133 -1.31 1.39 15.92
N GLN A 134 -0.78 1.21 17.13
CA GLN A 134 0.19 2.10 17.75
C GLN A 134 1.59 1.57 17.45
N LEU A 135 2.39 2.35 16.72
CA LEU A 135 3.80 2.05 16.52
C LEU A 135 4.63 2.92 17.46
N SER A 136 5.64 2.34 18.10
CA SER A 136 6.69 3.11 18.77
C SER A 136 7.67 3.71 17.76
N GLU A 137 8.48 4.68 18.18
CA GLU A 137 9.54 5.22 17.32
C GLU A 137 10.60 4.18 16.97
N ASP A 138 10.93 3.27 17.91
CA ASP A 138 11.85 2.16 17.64
C ASP A 138 11.30 1.22 16.55
N GLN A 139 9.99 0.92 16.58
CA GLN A 139 9.34 0.14 15.54
C GLN A 139 9.29 0.90 14.21
N PHE A 140 9.06 2.21 14.24
CA PHE A 140 9.16 3.06 13.05
C PHE A 140 10.56 2.95 12.42
N ASP A 141 11.61 3.07 13.21
CA ASP A 141 12.99 3.01 12.74
C ASP A 141 13.33 1.62 12.18
N GLN A 142 12.88 0.55 12.85
CA GLN A 142 13.04 -0.83 12.34
C GLN A 142 12.35 -1.03 10.98
N LEU A 143 11.09 -0.61 10.85
CA LEU A 143 10.34 -0.73 9.59
C LEU A 143 10.95 0.11 8.48
N SER A 144 11.48 1.29 8.83
CA SER A 144 12.10 2.22 7.87
C SER A 144 13.43 1.71 7.33
N ARG A 145 14.12 0.77 8.00
CA ARG A 145 15.34 0.13 7.48
C ARG A 145 15.09 -0.74 6.25
N HIS A 146 13.87 -1.25 6.09
CA HIS A 146 13.47 -2.05 4.94
C HIS A 146 12.93 -1.21 3.79
N PHE A 147 12.81 0.10 4.00
CA PHE A 147 12.29 1.02 3.00
C PHE A 147 13.32 1.24 1.88
N VAL A 148 12.89 1.01 0.65
CA VAL A 148 13.63 1.35 -0.56
C VAL A 148 12.75 2.27 -1.40
N ALA A 149 13.26 3.44 -1.79
CA ALA A 149 12.55 4.35 -2.68
C ALA A 149 12.24 3.66 -4.03
N PRO A 150 11.11 4.00 -4.68
CA PRO A 150 10.80 3.47 -6.00
C PRO A 150 11.77 4.01 -7.06
N SER A 151 12.03 3.24 -8.11
CA SER A 151 12.74 3.69 -9.31
C SER A 151 11.81 3.76 -10.53
N ASP A 152 12.23 4.50 -11.55
CA ASP A 152 11.47 4.65 -12.81
C ASP A 152 11.38 3.34 -13.62
N GLU A 153 12.22 2.35 -13.32
CA GLU A 153 12.29 1.07 -14.03
C GLU A 153 11.14 0.12 -13.66
N GLU A 154 10.30 0.47 -12.69
CA GLU A 154 9.28 -0.43 -12.13
C GLU A 154 7.96 -0.47 -12.92
N GLY A 155 7.86 0.32 -14.00
CA GLY A 155 6.71 0.30 -14.93
C GLY A 155 5.48 1.07 -14.45
N PHE A 156 5.59 1.84 -13.37
CA PHE A 156 4.54 2.72 -12.86
C PHE A 156 4.77 4.17 -13.27
N LEU A 157 3.68 4.92 -13.46
CA LEU A 157 3.75 6.38 -13.41
C LEU A 157 3.99 6.82 -11.97
N LEU A 158 5.13 7.45 -11.71
CA LEU A 158 5.50 7.92 -10.38
C LEU A 158 4.79 9.24 -10.04
N VAL A 159 4.10 9.28 -8.91
CA VAL A 159 3.46 10.48 -8.34
C VAL A 159 4.08 10.76 -6.98
N VAL A 160 4.88 11.81 -6.88
CA VAL A 160 5.64 12.13 -5.65
C VAL A 160 4.87 13.13 -4.79
N HIS A 161 4.69 12.78 -3.52
CA HIS A 161 4.09 13.60 -2.47
C HIS A 161 5.18 14.04 -1.49
N ARG A 162 5.37 15.35 -1.35
CA ARG A 162 6.31 15.97 -0.39
C ARG A 162 5.53 16.84 0.59
N VAL A 163 6.20 17.22 1.68
CA VAL A 163 5.70 18.28 2.56
C VAL A 163 5.78 19.59 1.78
N GLU A 164 4.69 20.37 1.77
CA GLU A 164 4.71 21.77 1.31
C GLU A 164 5.53 22.64 2.27
#